data_AF-A0A970N1I1-F1
#
_entry.id   AF-A0A970N1I1-F1
#
_cell.length_a   1.000
_cell.length_b   1.000
_cell.length_c   1.000
_cell.angle_alpha   90.00
_cell.angle_beta   90.00
_cell.angle_gamma   90.00
#
_symmetry.space_group_name_H-M   'P 1'
#
loop_
_entity.id
_entity.type
_entity.pdbx_description
1 polymer ?
#
loop_
_entity_poly.entity_id
_entity_poly.type
_entity_poly.pdbx_seq_one_letter_code
_entity_poly.pdbx_strand_id
1 'polypeptide(L)'
;MSNRHGLLITSLYVFAFLCLYCLKRLLIKKDEKRYRVFIIIFEWINVFLPMAFLFTLNGKWLFSDEYLPSQLPQDLIFSTFHFLMIGVSLLLTIIYLKKARQEQTKTKTYFWGKLNQVDYEVFKFGVLLISIELYKQLVYLNLRNGLDNYAWFGFPLQFCSLPLYLFIITPFIKNKKIQDSLYYYLALYSLAAGLSVTLTGMGVFTLDVSISLHTMIWHGSMIVVGLYIGASKKFGQNYRQYISATIVLLATIVFIQIVNTTFHYLSFKNPNLEAFDGFYISPWGVSSNIPYLSSLRNILHEANAPIFVTGFLISLLYFLVAALMGFLIFLLYQHNYKRLENKKFKEETLLSSEDN
;
A
#
# COMPACT_ATOMS: atom_id res chain seq x y z
N MET A 1 7.96 -22.13 -12.87
CA MET A 1 9.00 -21.09 -12.65
C MET A 1 10.35 -21.67 -13.03
N SER A 2 10.77 -21.62 -14.29
CA SER A 2 11.98 -22.34 -14.74
C SER A 2 13.00 -21.40 -15.39
N ASN A 3 13.70 -20.64 -14.55
CA ASN A 3 15.09 -20.32 -14.87
C ASN A 3 15.91 -20.57 -13.58
N ARG A 4 16.90 -21.46 -13.65
CA ARG A 4 17.82 -21.78 -12.53
C ARG A 4 18.39 -20.50 -11.90
N HIS A 5 18.58 -19.46 -12.72
CA HIS A 5 19.02 -18.15 -12.28
C HIS A 5 18.04 -17.47 -11.30
N GLY A 6 16.74 -17.43 -11.62
CA GLY A 6 15.72 -16.82 -10.75
C GLY A 6 15.55 -17.55 -9.42
N LEU A 7 15.59 -18.89 -9.46
CA LEU A 7 15.53 -19.71 -8.23
C LEU A 7 16.77 -19.51 -7.34
N LEU A 8 17.96 -19.43 -7.94
CA LEU A 8 19.20 -19.15 -7.21
C LEU A 8 19.14 -17.77 -6.54
N ILE A 9 18.79 -16.72 -7.30
CA ILE A 9 18.67 -15.36 -6.77
C ILE A 9 17.61 -15.29 -5.67
N THR A 10 16.46 -15.93 -5.85
CA THR A 10 15.41 -16.00 -4.82
C THR A 10 15.90 -16.71 -3.56
N SER A 11 16.63 -17.82 -3.71
CA SER A 11 17.17 -18.58 -2.57
C SER A 11 18.20 -17.76 -1.80
N LEU A 12 19.10 -17.05 -2.50
CA LEU A 12 20.07 -16.15 -1.89
C LEU A 12 19.40 -14.98 -1.16
N TYR A 13 18.35 -14.41 -1.76
CA TYR A 13 17.57 -13.35 -1.13
C TYR A 13 16.89 -13.82 0.16
N VAL A 14 16.19 -14.97 0.11
CA VAL A 14 15.52 -15.54 1.29
C VAL A 14 16.54 -15.88 2.36
N PHE A 15 17.67 -16.47 2.00
CA PHE A 15 18.76 -16.75 2.92
C PHE A 15 19.29 -15.48 3.60
N ALA A 16 19.60 -14.44 2.82
CA ALA A 16 20.07 -13.16 3.33
C ALA A 16 19.05 -12.53 4.31
N PHE A 17 17.77 -12.54 3.95
CA PHE A 17 16.69 -12.05 4.80
C PHE A 17 16.61 -12.80 6.14
N LEU A 18 16.64 -14.14 6.08
CA LEU A 18 16.60 -14.99 7.27
C LEU A 18 17.84 -14.80 8.16
N CYS A 19 19.04 -14.71 7.56
CA CYS A 19 20.28 -14.43 8.29
C CYS A 19 20.21 -13.09 9.02
N LEU A 20 19.79 -12.01 8.34
CA LEU A 20 19.64 -10.68 8.94
C LEU A 20 18.60 -10.69 10.06
N TYR A 21 17.47 -11.38 9.86
CA TYR A 21 16.45 -11.54 10.89
C TYR A 21 16.98 -12.28 12.13
N CYS A 22 17.62 -13.43 11.93
CA CYS A 22 18.22 -14.23 13.00
C CYS A 22 19.29 -13.44 13.75
N LEU A 23 20.20 -12.78 13.04
CA LEU A 23 21.26 -11.97 13.62
C LEU A 23 20.68 -10.82 14.46
N LYS A 24 19.67 -10.11 13.95
CA LYS A 24 18.94 -9.08 14.70
C LYS A 24 18.34 -9.65 16.00
N ARG A 25 17.69 -10.82 15.93
CA ARG A 25 17.07 -11.46 17.11
C ARG A 25 18.11 -11.88 18.14
N LEU A 26 19.27 -12.37 17.70
CA LEU A 26 20.39 -12.71 18.59
C LEU A 26 20.94 -11.47 19.30
N LEU A 27 21.13 -10.36 18.58
CA LEU A 27 21.59 -9.10 19.18
C LEU A 27 20.61 -8.53 20.21
N ILE A 28 19.30 -8.56 19.91
CA ILE A 28 18.24 -8.14 20.85
C ILE A 28 18.27 -9.00 22.13
N LYS A 29 18.43 -10.32 22.00
CA LYS A 29 18.50 -11.24 23.14
C LYS A 29 19.77 -11.04 23.99
N LYS A 30 20.90 -10.72 23.35
CA LYS A 30 22.18 -10.58 24.04
C LYS A 30 22.24 -9.30 24.86
N ASP A 31 22.01 -8.16 24.22
CA ASP A 31 21.95 -6.85 24.87
C ASP A 31 21.38 -5.80 23.89
N GLU A 32 20.08 -5.54 23.97
CA GLU A 32 19.40 -4.58 23.07
C GLU A 32 20.01 -3.17 23.14
N LYS A 33 20.46 -2.72 24.33
CA LYS A 33 21.01 -1.37 24.50
C LYS A 33 22.38 -1.26 23.85
N ARG A 34 23.28 -2.20 24.13
CA ARG A 34 24.64 -2.20 23.59
C ARG A 34 24.66 -2.34 22.06
N TYR A 35 23.78 -3.16 21.49
CA TYR A 35 23.76 -3.44 20.06
C TYR A 35 22.71 -2.64 19.28
N ARG A 36 22.12 -1.60 19.88
CA ARG A 36 21.03 -0.81 19.29
C ARG A 36 21.34 -0.30 17.87
N VAL A 37 22.55 0.20 17.64
CA VAL A 37 22.98 0.72 16.33
C VAL A 37 22.94 -0.37 15.26
N PHE A 38 23.51 -1.54 15.56
CA PHE A 38 23.50 -2.69 14.63
C PHE A 38 22.09 -3.22 14.36
N ILE A 39 21.24 -3.25 15.39
CA ILE A 39 19.83 -3.65 15.24
C ILE A 39 19.09 -2.71 14.27
N ILE A 40 19.34 -1.40 14.37
CA ILE A 40 18.78 -0.40 13.47
C ILE A 40 19.34 -0.58 12.05
N ILE A 41 20.65 -0.77 11.90
CA ILE A 41 21.28 -1.01 10.58
C ILE A 41 20.65 -2.22 9.89
N PHE A 42 20.57 -3.37 10.57
CA PHE A 42 19.98 -4.58 9.98
C PHE A 42 18.50 -4.42 9.66
N GLU A 43 17.78 -3.60 10.42
CA GLU A 43 16.40 -3.27 10.11
C GLU A 43 16.29 -2.47 8.82
N TRP A 44 17.13 -1.45 8.62
CA TRP A 44 17.15 -0.67 7.38
C TRP A 44 17.64 -1.48 6.18
N ILE A 45 18.61 -2.37 6.35
CA ILE A 45 19.01 -3.31 5.28
C ILE A 45 17.79 -4.14 4.85
N ASN A 46 17.00 -4.66 5.78
CA ASN A 46 15.77 -5.40 5.44
C ASN A 46 14.72 -4.54 4.73
N VAL A 47 14.64 -3.24 5.01
CA VAL A 47 13.74 -2.30 4.30
C VAL A 47 14.16 -2.13 2.85
N PHE A 48 15.47 -2.06 2.56
CA PHE A 48 15.98 -1.89 1.19
C PHE A 48 16.20 -3.21 0.43
N LEU A 49 16.19 -4.34 1.12
CA LEU A 49 16.44 -5.65 0.51
C LEU A 49 15.46 -5.97 -0.63
N PRO A 50 14.14 -5.72 -0.51
CA PRO A 50 13.21 -5.94 -1.61
C PRO A 50 13.55 -5.12 -2.86
N MET A 51 13.94 -3.86 -2.71
CA MET A 51 14.42 -3.05 -3.84
C MET A 51 15.64 -3.69 -4.50
N ALA A 52 16.67 -4.04 -3.72
CA ALA A 52 17.89 -4.67 -4.24
C ALA A 52 17.58 -5.98 -4.99
N PHE A 53 16.63 -6.76 -4.49
CA PHE A 53 16.15 -7.97 -5.15
C PHE A 53 15.51 -7.69 -6.51
N LEU A 54 14.59 -6.72 -6.59
CA LEU A 54 13.97 -6.34 -7.86
C LEU A 54 14.99 -5.85 -8.88
N PHE A 55 15.95 -5.02 -8.47
CA PHE A 55 17.05 -4.57 -9.35
C PHE A 55 17.98 -5.70 -9.78
N THR A 56 18.14 -6.75 -8.96
CA THR A 56 18.93 -7.93 -9.33
C THR A 56 18.22 -8.75 -10.41
N LEU A 57 16.88 -8.85 -10.34
CA LEU A 57 16.08 -9.51 -11.37
C LEU A 57 16.05 -8.69 -12.68
N ASN A 58 15.95 -7.36 -12.58
CA ASN A 58 16.05 -6.40 -13.70
C ASN A 58 15.17 -6.77 -14.92
N GLY A 59 13.98 -7.29 -14.69
CA GLY A 59 13.05 -7.72 -15.74
C GLY A 59 13.52 -8.91 -16.59
N LYS A 60 14.61 -9.58 -16.21
CA LYS A 60 15.16 -10.73 -16.94
C LYS A 60 14.48 -12.05 -16.58
N TRP A 61 13.73 -12.07 -15.48
CA TRP A 61 13.02 -13.27 -15.03
C TRP A 61 11.55 -13.19 -15.38
N LEU A 62 11.15 -14.01 -16.35
CA LEU A 62 9.76 -14.16 -16.78
C LEU A 62 9.14 -15.42 -16.19
N PHE A 63 7.83 -15.41 -16.04
CA PHE A 63 7.08 -16.64 -15.78
C PHE A 63 7.19 -17.57 -17.00
N SER A 64 7.43 -18.86 -16.76
CA SER A 64 7.58 -19.86 -17.82
C SER A 64 6.24 -20.21 -18.46
N ASP A 65 6.22 -20.55 -19.74
CA ASP A 65 5.00 -20.96 -20.45
C ASP A 65 4.32 -22.17 -19.78
N GLU A 66 5.11 -23.13 -19.27
CA GLU A 66 4.60 -24.25 -18.46
C GLU A 66 3.85 -23.83 -17.19
N TYR A 67 4.12 -22.61 -16.69
CA TYR A 67 3.51 -22.06 -15.49
C TYR A 67 2.29 -21.18 -15.82
N LEU A 68 2.09 -20.82 -17.10
CA LEU A 68 1.03 -19.96 -17.59
C LEU A 68 0.23 -20.70 -18.69
N PRO A 69 -0.82 -21.47 -18.32
CA PRO A 69 -1.59 -22.28 -19.27
C PRO A 69 -2.13 -21.49 -20.48
N SER A 70 -2.51 -20.23 -20.30
CA SER A 70 -2.98 -19.33 -21.36
C SER A 70 -1.93 -18.32 -21.82
N GLN A 71 -0.70 -18.37 -21.27
CA GLN A 71 0.39 -17.42 -21.51
C GLN A 71 0.03 -15.96 -21.19
N LEU A 72 -1.05 -15.74 -20.44
CA LEU A 72 -1.53 -14.42 -20.06
C LEU A 72 -1.32 -14.17 -18.57
N PRO A 73 -1.07 -12.93 -18.14
CA PRO A 73 -0.86 -12.62 -16.72
C PRO A 73 -2.02 -13.02 -15.80
N GLN A 74 -3.23 -13.16 -16.34
CA GLN A 74 -4.42 -13.62 -15.62
C GLN A 74 -4.27 -15.02 -15.01
N ASP A 75 -3.43 -15.88 -15.58
CA ASP A 75 -3.14 -17.21 -15.03
C ASP A 75 -2.51 -17.11 -13.62
N LEU A 76 -1.87 -15.98 -13.32
CA LEU A 76 -1.23 -15.75 -12.03
C LEU A 76 -2.23 -15.59 -10.88
N ILE A 77 -3.48 -15.19 -11.17
CA ILE A 77 -4.51 -14.90 -10.16
C ILE A 77 -4.80 -16.12 -9.28
N PHE A 78 -4.82 -17.33 -9.86
CA PHE A 78 -5.05 -18.57 -9.11
C PHE A 78 -3.81 -19.46 -9.06
N SER A 79 -2.63 -18.87 -9.21
CA SER A 79 -1.36 -19.59 -9.22
C SER A 79 -0.76 -19.77 -7.82
N THR A 80 0.16 -20.72 -7.69
CA THR A 80 0.91 -20.94 -6.44
C THR A 80 1.68 -19.70 -5.97
N PHE A 81 2.15 -18.87 -6.91
CA PHE A 81 2.82 -17.61 -6.64
C PHE A 81 1.91 -16.66 -5.87
N HIS A 82 0.68 -16.46 -6.36
CA HIS A 82 -0.25 -15.54 -5.73
C HIS A 82 -0.64 -16.01 -4.33
N PHE A 83 -0.99 -17.29 -4.16
CA PHE A 83 -1.34 -17.86 -2.86
C PHE A 83 -0.18 -17.81 -1.86
N LEU A 84 1.06 -18.05 -2.31
CA LEU A 84 2.23 -17.92 -1.45
C LEU A 84 2.42 -16.48 -0.98
N MET A 85 2.26 -15.51 -1.87
CA MET A 85 2.39 -14.09 -1.53
C MET A 85 1.26 -13.61 -0.59
N ILE A 86 0.03 -14.12 -0.76
CA ILE A 86 -1.06 -13.92 0.21
C ILE A 86 -0.67 -14.52 1.57
N GLY A 87 -0.13 -15.73 1.60
CA GLY A 87 0.34 -16.39 2.82
C GLY A 87 1.40 -15.57 3.57
N VAL A 88 2.37 -15.01 2.84
CA VAL A 88 3.38 -14.10 3.40
C VAL A 88 2.74 -12.83 3.97
N SER A 89 1.81 -12.21 3.24
CA SER A 89 1.08 -11.02 3.70
C SER A 89 0.28 -11.28 4.97
N LEU A 90 -0.39 -12.43 5.07
CA LEU A 90 -1.12 -12.86 6.27
C LEU A 90 -0.18 -13.09 7.46
N LEU A 91 0.96 -13.74 7.24
CA LEU A 91 1.96 -13.97 8.29
C LEU A 91 2.52 -12.64 8.82
N LEU A 92 2.86 -11.71 7.92
CA LEU A 92 3.32 -10.37 8.30
C LEU A 92 2.23 -9.60 9.06
N THR A 93 0.97 -9.71 8.62
CA THR A 93 -0.17 -9.10 9.30
C THR A 93 -0.29 -9.60 10.74
N ILE A 94 -0.19 -10.92 10.96
CA ILE A 94 -0.24 -11.50 12.32
C ILE A 94 0.91 -10.99 13.18
N ILE A 95 2.13 -10.91 12.63
CA ILE A 95 3.31 -10.38 13.33
C ILE A 95 3.08 -8.92 13.75
N TYR A 96 2.60 -8.08 12.83
CA TYR A 96 2.38 -6.67 13.08
C TYR A 96 1.19 -6.41 14.01
N LEU A 97 0.13 -7.22 13.98
CA LEU A 97 -0.96 -7.13 14.95
C LEU A 97 -0.51 -7.52 16.37
N LYS A 98 0.35 -8.54 16.51
CA LYS A 98 0.97 -8.87 17.81
C LYS A 98 1.85 -7.71 18.29
N LYS A 99 2.61 -7.10 17.38
CA LYS A 99 3.46 -5.94 17.67
C LYS A 99 2.62 -4.75 18.14
N ALA A 100 1.55 -4.38 17.43
CA ALA A 100 0.63 -3.30 17.81
C ALA A 100 0.15 -3.42 19.27
N ARG A 101 -0.22 -4.64 19.71
CA ARG A 101 -0.64 -4.89 21.11
C ARG A 101 0.48 -4.65 22.12
N GLN A 102 1.70 -5.07 21.80
CA GLN A 102 2.85 -4.87 22.68
C GLN A 102 3.25 -3.40 22.78
N GLU A 103 3.14 -2.66 21.69
CA GLU A 103 3.53 -1.26 21.58
C GLU A 103 2.62 -0.32 22.37
N GLN A 104 1.35 -0.68 22.59
CA GLN A 104 0.44 0.05 23.50
C GLN A 104 0.97 0.15 24.94
N THR A 105 1.91 -0.72 25.34
CA THR A 105 2.48 -0.75 26.70
C THR A 105 3.87 -0.11 26.81
N LYS A 106 4.52 0.21 25.68
CA LYS A 106 5.94 0.60 25.65
C LYS A 106 6.13 2.02 25.12
N THR A 107 6.87 2.84 25.83
CA THR A 107 7.19 4.23 25.44
C THR A 107 8.56 4.36 24.75
N LYS A 108 8.73 3.72 23.59
CA LYS A 108 9.96 3.92 22.77
C LYS A 108 9.75 5.05 21.77
N THR A 109 10.80 5.84 21.56
CA THR A 109 10.85 6.90 20.55
C THR A 109 12.08 6.75 19.65
N TYR A 110 11.97 7.28 18.44
CA TYR A 110 12.97 7.21 17.37
C TYR A 110 13.28 8.62 16.85
N PHE A 111 14.40 8.75 16.12
CA PHE A 111 14.91 10.01 15.57
C PHE A 111 14.90 11.16 16.60
N TRP A 112 15.72 11.04 17.64
CA TRP A 112 15.84 12.04 18.71
C TRP A 112 14.49 12.41 19.36
N GLY A 113 13.60 11.43 19.51
CA GLY A 113 12.30 11.64 20.16
C GLY A 113 11.19 12.14 19.23
N LYS A 114 11.46 12.35 17.93
CA LYS A 114 10.47 12.89 17.00
C LYS A 114 9.35 11.90 16.66
N LEU A 115 9.67 10.62 16.52
CA LEU A 115 8.70 9.60 16.11
C LEU A 115 8.40 8.64 17.27
N ASN A 116 7.12 8.36 17.50
CA ASN A 116 6.74 7.20 18.31
C ASN A 116 6.90 5.89 17.51
N GLN A 117 6.63 4.74 18.13
CA GLN A 117 6.76 3.44 17.49
C GLN A 117 5.88 3.29 16.24
N VAL A 118 4.62 3.71 16.32
CA VAL A 118 3.67 3.65 15.19
C VAL A 118 4.15 4.50 14.03
N ASP A 119 4.55 5.74 14.32
CA ASP A 119 5.08 6.67 13.34
C ASP A 119 6.33 6.10 12.64
N TYR A 120 7.22 5.47 13.41
CA TYR A 120 8.44 4.87 12.89
C TYR A 120 8.18 3.64 12.01
N GLU A 121 7.23 2.78 12.38
CA GLU A 121 6.85 1.63 11.55
C GLU A 121 6.21 2.06 10.24
N VAL A 122 5.26 3.01 10.29
CA VAL A 122 4.62 3.55 9.09
C VAL A 122 5.67 4.21 8.19
N PHE A 123 6.59 5.00 8.75
CA PHE A 123 7.69 5.59 8.00
C PHE A 123 8.55 4.56 7.27
N LYS A 124 8.93 3.47 7.93
CA LYS A 124 9.72 2.40 7.28
C LYS A 124 8.98 1.74 6.11
N PHE A 125 7.68 1.50 6.25
CA PHE A 125 6.89 1.01 5.12
C PHE A 125 6.83 2.02 3.98
N GLY A 126 6.75 3.32 4.29
CA GLY A 126 6.88 4.38 3.27
C GLY A 126 8.21 4.29 2.53
N VAL A 127 9.32 4.10 3.25
CA VAL A 127 10.65 3.97 2.62
C VAL A 127 10.74 2.69 1.80
N LEU A 128 10.19 1.57 2.30
CA LEU A 128 10.08 0.33 1.53
C LEU A 128 9.34 0.58 0.21
N LEU A 129 8.14 1.18 0.26
CA LEU A 129 7.34 1.45 -0.93
C LEU A 129 8.07 2.38 -1.90
N ILE A 130 8.72 3.45 -1.44
CA ILE A 130 9.53 4.34 -2.30
C ILE A 130 10.67 3.56 -2.96
N SER A 131 11.36 2.72 -2.19
CA SER A 131 12.50 1.97 -2.71
C SER A 131 12.10 1.02 -3.84
N ILE A 132 10.99 0.28 -3.70
CA ILE A 132 10.51 -0.61 -4.76
C ILE A 132 9.87 0.17 -5.91
N GLU A 133 9.25 1.32 -5.64
CA GLU A 133 8.71 2.20 -6.68
C GLU A 133 9.81 2.69 -7.61
N LEU A 134 10.99 3.05 -7.07
CA LEU A 134 12.14 3.47 -7.88
C LEU A 134 12.52 2.41 -8.91
N TYR A 135 12.45 1.11 -8.57
CA TYR A 135 12.65 0.04 -9.54
C TYR A 135 11.61 0.10 -10.67
N LYS A 136 10.32 0.15 -10.32
CA LYS A 136 9.23 0.20 -11.30
C LYS A 136 9.37 1.41 -12.23
N GLN A 137 9.71 2.57 -11.67
CA GLN A 137 9.87 3.81 -12.42
C GLN A 137 11.08 3.77 -13.36
N LEU A 138 12.25 3.38 -12.85
CA LEU A 138 13.49 3.40 -13.62
C LEU A 138 13.57 2.28 -14.66
N VAL A 139 13.16 1.07 -14.30
CA VAL A 139 13.36 -0.13 -15.12
C VAL A 139 12.13 -0.43 -15.97
N TYR A 140 10.96 -0.57 -15.35
CA TYR A 140 9.76 -1.04 -16.06
C TYR A 140 9.06 0.06 -16.86
N LEU A 141 8.98 1.28 -16.32
CA LEU A 141 8.39 2.43 -17.00
C LEU A 141 9.41 3.23 -17.81
N ASN A 142 10.63 2.72 -17.98
CA ASN A 142 11.68 3.27 -18.83
C ASN A 142 12.17 4.69 -18.48
N LEU A 143 11.99 5.17 -17.24
CA LEU A 143 12.48 6.50 -16.83
C LEU A 143 14.01 6.64 -16.99
N ARG A 144 14.77 5.54 -16.85
CA ARG A 144 16.23 5.55 -17.04
C ARG A 144 16.67 5.94 -18.45
N ASN A 145 15.78 5.80 -19.43
CA ASN A 145 16.02 6.16 -20.83
C ASN A 145 15.52 7.58 -21.17
N GLY A 146 15.15 8.38 -20.16
CA GLY A 146 14.67 9.75 -20.33
C GLY A 146 13.14 9.87 -20.32
N LEU A 147 12.65 11.11 -20.14
CA LEU A 147 11.22 11.42 -20.02
C LEU A 147 10.43 11.14 -21.31
N ASP A 148 11.10 11.19 -22.46
CA ASP A 148 10.47 10.89 -23.76
C ASP A 148 10.15 9.41 -23.95
N ASN A 149 10.87 8.54 -23.24
CA ASN A 149 10.65 7.09 -23.25
C ASN A 149 9.81 6.62 -22.06
N TYR A 150 9.46 7.53 -21.15
CA TYR A 150 8.81 7.19 -19.90
C TYR A 150 7.31 6.93 -20.09
N ALA A 151 6.85 5.80 -19.56
CA ALA A 151 5.47 5.37 -19.62
C ALA A 151 4.61 6.08 -18.55
N TRP A 152 4.08 7.26 -18.89
CA TRP A 152 3.36 8.15 -17.95
C TRP A 152 2.08 7.57 -17.32
N PHE A 153 1.46 6.56 -17.95
CA PHE A 153 0.32 5.85 -17.33
C PHE A 153 0.68 5.18 -15.99
N GLY A 154 1.97 4.85 -15.80
CA GLY A 154 2.49 4.21 -14.60
C GLY A 154 2.99 5.18 -13.53
N PHE A 155 2.80 6.49 -13.72
CA PHE A 155 3.19 7.49 -12.72
C PHE A 155 2.46 7.24 -11.38
N PRO A 156 3.12 7.36 -10.21
CA PRO A 156 2.59 6.91 -8.93
C PRO A 156 1.53 7.84 -8.32
N LEU A 157 0.53 8.23 -9.10
CA LEU A 157 -0.66 8.97 -8.65
C LEU A 157 -1.93 8.16 -8.84
N GLN A 158 -1.83 6.85 -8.69
CA GLN A 158 -3.00 5.99 -8.54
C GLN A 158 -3.44 5.94 -7.08
N PHE A 159 -4.68 5.50 -6.82
CA PHE A 159 -5.21 5.42 -5.46
C PHE A 159 -4.39 4.53 -4.54
N CYS A 160 -3.90 3.42 -5.09
CA CYS A 160 -2.99 2.53 -4.39
C CYS A 160 -1.58 3.13 -4.21
N SER A 161 -1.25 4.19 -4.93
CA SER A 161 0.04 4.87 -4.84
C SER A 161 0.08 5.94 -3.75
N LEU A 162 -1.05 6.50 -3.32
CA LEU A 162 -1.05 7.51 -2.25
C LEU A 162 -0.40 7.08 -0.92
N PRO A 163 -0.55 5.82 -0.45
CA PRO A 163 0.14 5.36 0.74
C PRO A 163 1.66 5.55 0.69
N LEU A 164 2.28 5.52 -0.50
CA LEU A 164 3.69 5.84 -0.71
C LEU A 164 4.09 7.16 -0.03
N TYR A 165 3.33 8.21 -0.33
CA TYR A 165 3.60 9.56 0.15
C TYR A 165 3.13 9.74 1.58
N LEU A 166 1.94 9.24 1.90
CA LEU A 166 1.35 9.41 3.22
C LEU A 166 2.11 8.64 4.30
N PHE A 167 2.62 7.44 4.00
CA PHE A 167 3.47 6.70 4.94
C PHE A 167 4.75 7.45 5.29
N ILE A 168 5.30 8.24 4.37
CA ILE A 168 6.48 9.07 4.64
C ILE A 168 6.11 10.34 5.40
N ILE A 169 5.08 11.06 4.95
CA ILE A 169 4.78 12.41 5.42
C ILE A 169 4.02 12.40 6.75
N THR A 170 3.00 11.53 6.89
CA THR A 170 2.12 11.50 8.06
C THR A 170 2.87 11.37 9.40
N PRO A 171 3.90 10.51 9.55
CA PRO A 171 4.71 10.41 10.77
C PRO A 171 5.28 11.74 11.28
N PHE A 172 5.59 12.69 10.40
CA PHE A 172 6.23 13.96 10.75
C PHE A 172 5.26 15.14 10.91
N ILE A 173 3.95 14.92 10.71
CA ILE A 173 2.96 15.99 10.87
C ILE A 173 2.81 16.35 12.35
N LYS A 174 3.07 17.63 12.66
CA LYS A 174 2.96 18.17 14.03
C LYS A 174 1.51 18.35 14.48
N ASN A 175 0.62 18.78 13.57
CA ASN A 175 -0.79 18.99 13.89
C ASN A 175 -1.48 17.63 14.07
N LYS A 176 -1.80 17.27 15.32
CA LYS A 176 -2.38 15.97 15.67
C LYS A 176 -3.71 15.69 14.99
N LYS A 177 -4.57 16.69 14.80
CA LYS A 177 -5.86 16.51 14.11
C LYS A 177 -5.63 16.08 12.66
N ILE A 178 -4.71 16.73 11.96
CA ILE A 178 -4.37 16.39 10.56
C ILE A 178 -3.68 15.02 10.52
N GLN A 179 -2.69 14.80 11.40
CA GLN A 179 -1.97 13.54 11.47
C GLN A 179 -2.93 12.36 11.70
N ASP A 180 -3.86 12.49 12.64
CA ASP A 180 -4.84 11.44 12.94
C ASP A 180 -5.79 11.21 11.76
N SER A 181 -6.28 12.27 11.09
CA SER A 181 -7.09 12.13 9.87
C SER A 181 -6.36 11.37 8.76
N LEU A 182 -5.06 11.59 8.58
CA LEU A 182 -4.26 10.84 7.61
C LEU A 182 -4.06 9.39 8.06
N TYR A 183 -3.82 9.13 9.35
CA TYR A 183 -3.78 7.76 9.85
C TYR A 183 -5.10 7.03 9.68
N TYR A 184 -6.23 7.71 9.87
CA TYR A 184 -7.57 7.17 9.62
C TYR A 184 -7.78 6.86 8.14
N TYR A 185 -7.33 7.76 7.26
CA TYR A 185 -7.30 7.50 5.82
C TYR A 185 -6.48 6.27 5.47
N LEU A 186 -5.27 6.14 6.02
CA LEU A 186 -4.41 4.97 5.80
C LEU A 186 -5.03 3.68 6.35
N ALA A 187 -5.63 3.71 7.54
CA ALA A 187 -6.28 2.54 8.13
C ALA A 187 -7.46 2.02 7.31
N LEU A 188 -8.19 2.92 6.62
CA LEU A 188 -9.36 2.59 5.80
C LEU A 188 -9.01 2.38 4.33
N TYR A 189 -8.59 3.44 3.66
CA TYR A 189 -8.50 3.48 2.20
C TYR A 189 -7.25 2.78 1.68
N SER A 190 -6.13 2.84 2.41
CA SER A 190 -4.96 2.00 2.07
C SER A 190 -5.28 0.52 2.26
N LEU A 191 -5.96 0.15 3.35
CA LEU A 191 -6.38 -1.24 3.57
C LEU A 191 -7.34 -1.70 2.47
N ALA A 192 -8.33 -0.87 2.13
CA ALA A 192 -9.31 -1.15 1.09
C ALA A 192 -8.64 -1.42 -0.26
N ALA A 193 -7.79 -0.49 -0.69
CA ALA A 193 -7.06 -0.61 -1.95
C ALA A 193 -6.13 -1.84 -1.95
N GLY A 194 -5.47 -2.14 -0.83
CA GLY A 194 -4.60 -3.31 -0.69
C GLY A 194 -5.38 -4.61 -0.80
N LEU A 195 -6.52 -4.71 -0.11
CA LEU A 195 -7.42 -5.87 -0.15
C LEU A 195 -8.00 -6.09 -1.54
N SER A 196 -8.53 -5.03 -2.18
CA SER A 196 -9.15 -5.14 -3.49
C SER A 196 -8.20 -5.75 -4.52
N VAL A 197 -6.96 -5.28 -4.57
CA VAL A 197 -5.96 -5.79 -5.52
C VAL A 197 -5.47 -7.19 -5.13
N THR A 198 -5.16 -7.41 -3.85
CA THR A 198 -4.62 -8.70 -3.37
C THR A 198 -5.64 -9.83 -3.48
N LEU A 199 -6.95 -9.56 -3.38
CA LEU A 199 -7.97 -10.60 -3.46
C LEU A 199 -8.45 -10.86 -4.89
N THR A 200 -8.53 -9.82 -5.72
CA THR A 200 -9.04 -9.98 -7.09
C THR A 200 -7.94 -10.30 -8.10
N GLY A 201 -6.72 -9.77 -7.92
CA GLY A 201 -5.59 -9.94 -8.85
C GLY A 201 -5.83 -9.37 -10.27
N MET A 202 -6.97 -8.73 -10.52
CA MET A 202 -7.40 -8.34 -11.86
C MET A 202 -6.57 -7.16 -12.37
N GLY A 203 -5.91 -7.34 -13.53
CA GLY A 203 -5.22 -6.26 -14.26
C GLY A 203 -3.92 -5.75 -13.65
N VAL A 204 -3.37 -6.41 -12.61
CA VAL A 204 -2.18 -5.93 -11.88
C VAL A 204 -0.94 -6.80 -12.05
N PHE A 205 -1.11 -8.04 -12.52
CA PHE A 205 -0.01 -8.95 -12.78
C PHE A 205 0.55 -8.73 -14.18
N THR A 206 1.83 -9.02 -14.32
CA THR A 206 2.54 -9.01 -15.60
C THR A 206 3.36 -10.29 -15.75
N LEU A 207 3.84 -10.56 -16.97
CA LEU A 207 4.74 -11.69 -17.23
C LEU A 207 6.14 -11.48 -16.60
N ASP A 208 6.51 -10.25 -16.25
CA ASP A 208 7.71 -9.95 -15.49
C ASP A 208 7.51 -10.31 -14.01
N VAL A 209 8.27 -11.29 -13.53
CA VAL A 209 8.23 -11.76 -12.15
C VAL A 209 8.54 -10.63 -11.17
N SER A 210 9.45 -9.72 -11.52
CA SER A 210 9.85 -8.59 -10.69
C SER A 210 8.68 -7.64 -10.46
N ILE A 211 7.87 -7.38 -11.48
CA ILE A 211 6.72 -6.47 -11.37
C ILE A 211 5.56 -7.14 -10.65
N SER A 212 5.30 -8.42 -10.91
CA SER A 212 4.31 -9.17 -10.14
C SER A 212 4.70 -9.29 -8.66
N LEU A 213 5.99 -9.44 -8.34
CA LEU A 213 6.51 -9.37 -6.97
C LEU A 213 6.34 -7.98 -6.36
N HIS A 214 6.71 -6.93 -7.09
CA HIS A 214 6.51 -5.54 -6.68
C HIS A 214 5.05 -5.30 -6.28
N THR A 215 4.10 -5.66 -7.14
CA THR A 215 2.66 -5.56 -6.89
C THR A 215 2.27 -6.25 -5.58
N MET A 216 2.70 -7.49 -5.35
CA MET A 216 2.33 -8.21 -4.13
C MET A 216 2.97 -7.63 -2.86
N ILE A 217 4.22 -7.17 -2.92
CA ILE A 217 4.87 -6.49 -1.79
C ILE A 217 4.16 -5.18 -1.49
N TRP A 218 3.79 -4.43 -2.53
CA TRP A 218 3.10 -3.15 -2.44
C TRP A 218 1.75 -3.28 -1.72
N HIS A 219 0.85 -4.08 -2.28
CA HIS A 219 -0.52 -4.21 -1.75
C HIS A 219 -0.56 -5.00 -0.44
N GLY A 220 0.33 -6.00 -0.27
CA GLY A 220 0.51 -6.68 1.01
C GLY A 220 0.93 -5.72 2.12
N SER A 221 1.89 -4.83 1.85
CA SER A 221 2.31 -3.79 2.81
C SER A 221 1.16 -2.85 3.20
N MET A 222 0.32 -2.46 2.23
CA MET A 222 -0.87 -1.65 2.50
C MET A 222 -1.86 -2.34 3.45
N ILE A 223 -2.08 -3.65 3.29
CA ILE A 223 -2.93 -4.45 4.19
C ILE A 223 -2.33 -4.49 5.59
N VAL A 224 -1.04 -4.87 5.69
CA VAL A 224 -0.32 -4.99 6.96
C VAL A 224 -0.37 -3.67 7.73
N VAL A 225 -0.03 -2.55 7.08
CA VAL A 225 0.01 -1.23 7.70
C VAL A 225 -1.39 -0.74 8.07
N GLY A 226 -2.39 -0.92 7.20
CA GLY A 226 -3.76 -0.51 7.47
C GLY A 226 -4.30 -1.15 8.76
N LEU A 227 -4.17 -2.47 8.88
CA LEU A 227 -4.57 -3.22 10.07
C LEU A 227 -3.72 -2.88 11.31
N TYR A 228 -2.41 -2.68 11.12
CA TYR A 228 -1.50 -2.28 12.18
C TYR A 228 -1.85 -0.91 12.77
N ILE A 229 -2.16 0.09 11.93
CA ILE A 229 -2.61 1.42 12.37
C ILE A 229 -3.95 1.29 13.09
N GLY A 230 -4.90 0.56 12.52
CA GLY A 230 -6.22 0.35 13.12
C GLY A 230 -6.13 -0.23 14.54
N ALA A 231 -5.27 -1.23 14.74
CA ALA A 231 -5.01 -1.82 16.05
C ALA A 231 -4.24 -0.89 17.00
N SER A 232 -3.19 -0.21 16.51
CA SER A 232 -2.31 0.64 17.34
C SER A 232 -2.98 1.93 17.80
N LYS A 233 -3.84 2.52 16.95
CA LYS A 233 -4.51 3.81 17.20
C LYS A 233 -5.95 3.65 17.72
N LYS A 234 -6.40 2.43 18.03
CA LYS A 234 -7.76 2.12 18.50
C LYS A 234 -8.83 2.70 17.58
N PHE A 235 -8.69 2.43 16.28
CA PHE A 235 -9.65 2.89 15.28
C PHE A 235 -11.00 2.17 15.40
N GLY A 236 -12.10 2.85 15.06
CA GLY A 236 -13.47 2.33 15.18
C GLY A 236 -14.24 2.83 16.42
N GLN A 237 -13.65 3.75 17.19
CA GLN A 237 -14.26 4.32 18.40
C GLN A 237 -15.48 5.19 18.11
N ASN A 238 -15.39 6.05 17.11
CA ASN A 238 -16.43 7.02 16.78
C ASN A 238 -16.52 7.26 15.28
N TYR A 239 -17.69 7.68 14.81
CA TYR A 239 -17.93 7.97 13.38
C TYR A 239 -17.13 9.18 12.87
N ARG A 240 -16.65 10.07 13.75
CA ARG A 240 -15.81 11.21 13.34
C ARG A 240 -14.49 10.74 12.74
N GLN A 241 -13.98 9.58 13.16
CA GLN A 241 -12.80 8.95 12.57
C GLN A 241 -13.02 8.61 11.08
N TYR A 242 -14.17 8.00 10.75
CA TYR A 242 -14.57 7.73 9.37
C TYR A 242 -14.74 9.03 8.56
N ILE A 243 -15.52 9.98 9.08
CA ILE A 243 -15.76 11.26 8.40
C ILE A 243 -14.44 11.99 8.10
N SER A 244 -13.52 12.02 9.07
CA SER A 244 -12.21 12.65 8.90
C SER A 244 -11.37 11.98 7.81
N ALA A 245 -11.36 10.65 7.75
CA ALA A 245 -10.72 9.91 6.66
C ALA A 245 -11.36 10.21 5.29
N THR A 246 -12.70 10.28 5.24
CA THR A 246 -13.45 10.55 4.00
C THR A 246 -13.24 11.98 3.50
N ILE A 247 -13.03 12.95 4.39
CA ILE A 247 -12.61 14.31 4.00
C ILE A 247 -11.24 14.27 3.32
N VAL A 248 -10.29 13.48 3.85
CA VAL A 248 -8.97 13.29 3.19
C VAL A 248 -9.14 12.65 1.81
N LEU A 249 -10.00 11.63 1.69
CA LEU A 249 -10.32 11.02 0.39
C LEU A 249 -10.83 12.07 -0.61
N LEU A 250 -11.82 12.86 -0.22
CA LEU A 250 -12.38 13.92 -1.07
C LEU A 250 -11.30 14.92 -1.51
N ALA A 251 -10.48 15.39 -0.55
CA ALA A 251 -9.37 16.30 -0.84
C ALA A 251 -8.37 15.70 -1.84
N THR A 252 -8.06 14.40 -1.71
CA THR A 252 -7.16 13.71 -2.66
C THR A 252 -7.78 13.57 -4.04
N ILE A 253 -9.07 13.29 -4.17
CA ILE A 253 -9.75 13.20 -5.48
C ILE A 253 -9.75 14.56 -6.19
N VAL A 254 -10.04 15.64 -5.45
CA VAL A 254 -9.97 17.01 -5.98
C VAL A 254 -8.55 17.33 -6.45
N PHE A 255 -7.54 17.02 -5.63
CA PHE A 255 -6.14 17.20 -5.99
C PHE A 255 -5.79 16.42 -7.28
N ILE A 256 -6.16 15.14 -7.37
CA ILE A 256 -5.88 14.32 -8.55
C ILE A 256 -6.56 14.87 -9.80
N GLN A 257 -7.78 15.42 -9.71
CA GLN A 257 -8.39 16.05 -10.89
C GLN A 257 -7.70 17.34 -11.34
N ILE A 258 -7.17 18.12 -10.41
CA ILE A 258 -6.32 19.26 -10.78
C ILE A 258 -5.08 18.75 -11.52
N VAL A 259 -4.45 17.66 -11.05
CA VAL A 259 -3.28 17.07 -11.72
C VAL A 259 -3.63 16.52 -13.10
N ASN A 260 -4.72 15.75 -13.25
CA ASN A 260 -5.18 15.24 -14.55
C ASN A 260 -5.41 16.37 -15.56
N THR A 261 -6.09 17.44 -15.13
CA THR A 261 -6.29 18.64 -15.95
C THR A 261 -4.97 19.31 -16.32
N THR A 262 -4.04 19.41 -15.37
CA THR A 262 -2.71 19.99 -15.61
C THR A 262 -1.94 19.17 -16.65
N PHE A 263 -1.91 17.85 -16.51
CA PHE A 263 -1.22 16.95 -17.42
C PHE A 263 -1.80 16.98 -18.83
N HIS A 264 -3.13 17.08 -18.95
CA HIS A 264 -3.78 17.26 -20.25
C HIS A 264 -3.30 18.53 -20.96
N TYR A 265 -3.27 19.69 -20.29
CA TYR A 265 -2.79 20.92 -20.95
C TYR A 265 -1.28 20.90 -21.23
N LEU A 266 -0.49 20.21 -20.41
CA LEU A 266 0.94 20.03 -20.67
C LEU A 266 1.20 19.06 -21.84
N SER A 267 0.27 18.15 -22.13
CA SER A 267 0.42 17.20 -23.24
C SER A 267 0.41 17.88 -24.60
N PHE A 268 -0.19 19.07 -24.73
CA PHE A 268 -0.12 19.88 -25.95
C PHE A 268 1.32 20.25 -26.34
N LYS A 269 2.25 20.30 -25.39
CA LYS A 269 3.68 20.50 -25.64
C LYS A 269 4.48 19.21 -25.57
N ASN A 270 4.02 18.23 -24.80
CA ASN A 270 4.71 16.95 -24.59
C ASN A 270 3.70 15.80 -24.73
N PRO A 271 3.45 15.29 -25.95
CA PRO A 271 2.36 14.35 -26.22
C PRO A 271 2.34 13.11 -25.32
N ASN A 272 3.51 12.63 -24.89
CA ASN A 272 3.64 11.47 -23.99
C ASN A 272 2.89 11.64 -22.64
N LEU A 273 2.64 12.88 -22.19
CA LEU A 273 1.90 13.14 -20.95
C LEU A 273 0.40 12.82 -21.06
N GLU A 274 -0.15 12.71 -22.27
CA GLU A 274 -1.56 12.37 -22.50
C GLU A 274 -1.93 11.00 -21.91
N ALA A 275 -0.97 10.08 -21.81
CA ALA A 275 -1.17 8.76 -21.22
C ALA A 275 -1.38 8.80 -19.69
N PHE A 276 -1.15 9.93 -19.03
CA PHE A 276 -1.38 10.06 -17.60
C PHE A 276 -2.88 10.05 -17.27
N ASP A 277 -3.31 9.11 -16.43
CA ASP A 277 -4.69 9.00 -15.95
C ASP A 277 -4.70 8.69 -14.44
N GLY A 278 -4.49 9.73 -13.63
CA GLY A 278 -4.48 9.64 -12.17
C GLY A 278 -5.84 9.17 -11.64
N PHE A 279 -5.81 8.17 -10.75
CA PHE A 279 -6.98 7.45 -10.20
C PHE A 279 -7.92 6.85 -11.26
N TYR A 280 -7.53 6.86 -12.53
CA TYR A 280 -8.41 6.56 -13.66
C TYR A 280 -9.64 7.48 -13.75
N ILE A 281 -9.54 8.71 -13.22
CA ILE A 281 -10.66 9.68 -13.21
C ILE A 281 -10.48 10.83 -14.19
N SER A 282 -9.45 10.83 -15.04
CA SER A 282 -9.27 11.85 -16.08
C SER A 282 -10.52 11.92 -16.97
N PRO A 283 -11.02 13.10 -17.33
CA PRO A 283 -12.15 13.20 -18.24
C PRO A 283 -11.75 13.00 -19.71
N TRP A 284 -10.45 12.92 -20.02
CA TRP A 284 -9.93 12.71 -21.38
C TRP A 284 -9.31 11.31 -21.59
N GLY A 285 -8.97 10.61 -20.51
CA GLY A 285 -8.25 9.33 -20.60
C GLY A 285 -9.09 8.22 -21.21
N VAL A 286 -8.45 7.21 -21.81
CA VAL A 286 -9.12 6.02 -22.37
C VAL A 286 -8.86 4.76 -21.55
N SER A 287 -8.30 4.89 -20.34
CA SER A 287 -7.91 3.74 -19.51
C SER A 287 -9.08 2.77 -19.30
N SER A 288 -8.82 1.51 -19.63
CA SER A 288 -9.73 0.37 -19.42
C SER A 288 -9.48 -0.35 -18.08
N ASN A 289 -8.55 0.15 -17.25
CA ASN A 289 -8.15 -0.53 -16.01
C ASN A 289 -9.26 -0.55 -14.95
N ILE A 290 -10.25 0.36 -15.04
CA ILE A 290 -11.50 0.28 -14.28
C ILE A 290 -12.66 0.24 -15.30
N PRO A 291 -13.13 -0.97 -15.68
CA PRO A 291 -14.09 -1.14 -16.76
C PRO A 291 -15.35 -0.27 -16.61
N TYR A 292 -15.94 -0.22 -15.42
CA TYR A 292 -17.16 0.55 -15.19
C TYR A 292 -16.99 2.08 -15.34
N LEU A 293 -15.85 2.62 -14.92
CA LEU A 293 -15.57 4.05 -15.11
C LEU A 293 -15.28 4.36 -16.57
N SER A 294 -14.58 3.46 -17.26
CA SER A 294 -14.32 3.53 -18.70
C SER A 294 -15.64 3.52 -19.49
N SER A 295 -16.57 2.60 -19.17
CA SER A 295 -17.88 2.54 -19.80
C SER A 295 -18.70 3.81 -19.58
N LEU A 296 -18.75 4.34 -18.35
CA LEU A 296 -19.44 5.60 -18.06
C LEU A 296 -18.84 6.76 -18.86
N ARG A 297 -17.51 6.84 -18.91
CA ARG A 297 -16.79 7.86 -19.68
C ARG A 297 -17.17 7.82 -21.16
N ASN A 298 -17.16 6.62 -21.77
CA ASN A 298 -17.49 6.44 -23.17
C ASN A 298 -18.94 6.87 -23.47
N ILE A 299 -19.90 6.47 -22.63
CA ILE A 299 -21.31 6.90 -22.75
C ILE A 299 -21.42 8.43 -22.71
N LEU A 300 -20.69 9.09 -21.80
CA LEU A 300 -20.71 10.54 -21.69
C LEU A 300 -20.09 11.23 -22.91
N HIS A 301 -19.01 10.67 -23.47
CA HIS A 301 -18.41 11.18 -24.71
C HIS A 301 -19.34 10.99 -25.91
N GLU A 302 -19.96 9.81 -26.07
CA GLU A 302 -20.93 9.53 -27.13
C GLU A 302 -22.14 10.48 -27.06
N ALA A 303 -22.56 10.85 -25.85
CA ALA A 303 -23.62 11.83 -25.61
C ALA A 303 -23.17 13.29 -25.80
N ASN A 304 -21.92 13.56 -26.22
CA ASN A 304 -21.32 14.90 -26.30
C ASN A 304 -21.45 15.70 -24.99
N ALA A 305 -21.35 15.03 -23.84
CA ALA A 305 -21.43 15.69 -22.54
C ALA A 305 -20.25 16.68 -22.37
N PRO A 306 -20.46 17.85 -21.77
CA PRO A 306 -19.38 18.78 -21.49
C PRO A 306 -18.28 18.14 -20.63
N ILE A 307 -17.00 18.43 -20.94
CA ILE A 307 -15.86 17.79 -20.27
C ILE A 307 -15.87 17.95 -18.75
N PHE A 308 -16.35 19.10 -18.25
CA PHE A 308 -16.52 19.36 -16.82
C PHE A 308 -17.54 18.40 -16.19
N VAL A 309 -18.66 18.14 -16.88
CA VAL A 309 -19.68 17.19 -16.43
C VAL A 309 -19.09 15.78 -16.39
N THR A 310 -18.35 15.38 -17.42
CA THR A 310 -17.67 14.08 -17.46
C THR A 310 -16.70 13.91 -16.30
N GLY A 311 -15.82 14.89 -16.06
CA GLY A 311 -14.85 14.86 -14.96
C GLY A 311 -15.52 14.83 -13.60
N PHE A 312 -16.59 15.61 -13.41
CA PHE A 312 -17.35 15.65 -12.16
C PHE A 312 -18.03 14.31 -11.88
N LEU A 313 -18.78 13.75 -12.84
CA LEU A 313 -19.53 12.50 -12.65
C LEU A 313 -18.62 11.30 -12.39
N ILE A 314 -17.51 11.17 -13.13
CA ILE A 314 -16.54 10.09 -12.92
C ILE A 314 -15.91 10.21 -11.53
N SER A 315 -15.52 11.42 -11.11
CA SER A 315 -14.92 11.65 -9.79
C SER A 315 -15.92 11.42 -8.66
N LEU A 316 -17.19 11.80 -8.86
CA LEU A 316 -18.27 11.57 -7.90
C LEU A 316 -18.54 10.08 -7.74
N LEU A 317 -18.66 9.33 -8.84
CA LEU A 317 -18.85 7.88 -8.78
C LEU A 317 -17.66 7.19 -8.09
N TYR A 318 -16.43 7.59 -8.44
CA TYR A 318 -15.22 7.11 -7.78
C TYR A 318 -15.28 7.36 -6.27
N PHE A 319 -15.61 8.59 -5.86
CA PHE A 319 -15.75 8.96 -4.45
C PHE A 319 -16.79 8.12 -3.73
N LEU A 320 -17.99 7.95 -4.31
CA LEU A 320 -19.08 7.19 -3.70
C LEU A 320 -18.70 5.72 -3.48
N VAL A 321 -18.09 5.08 -4.48
CA VAL A 321 -17.63 3.68 -4.39
C VAL A 321 -16.51 3.55 -3.35
N ALA A 322 -15.51 4.43 -3.40
CA ALA A 322 -14.42 4.41 -2.44
C ALA A 322 -14.91 4.66 -1.01
N ALA A 323 -15.80 5.64 -0.80
CA ALA A 323 -16.40 5.95 0.49
C ALA A 323 -17.22 4.78 1.04
N LEU A 324 -18.03 4.13 0.21
CA LEU A 324 -18.79 2.93 0.59
C LEU A 324 -17.84 1.80 1.04
N MET A 325 -16.79 1.54 0.26
CA MET A 325 -15.78 0.53 0.61
C MET A 325 -15.08 0.87 1.94
N GLY A 326 -14.70 2.13 2.15
CA GLY A 326 -14.14 2.62 3.41
C GLY A 326 -15.12 2.50 4.58
N PHE A 327 -16.41 2.73 4.35
CA PHE A 327 -17.44 2.58 5.38
C PHE A 327 -17.61 1.13 5.83
N LEU A 328 -17.61 0.18 4.89
CA LEU A 328 -17.68 -1.26 5.22
C LEU A 328 -16.51 -1.68 6.10
N ILE A 329 -15.29 -1.24 5.78
CA ILE A 329 -14.10 -1.50 6.61
C ILE A 329 -14.20 -0.80 7.97
N PHE A 330 -14.74 0.42 8.02
CA PHE A 330 -14.98 1.12 9.28
C PHE A 330 -15.92 0.33 10.20
N LEU A 331 -16.99 -0.27 9.67
CA LEU A 331 -17.90 -1.11 10.45
C LEU A 331 -17.18 -2.34 11.03
N LEU A 332 -16.25 -2.95 10.29
CA LEU A 332 -15.42 -4.04 10.80
C LEU A 332 -14.52 -3.58 11.95
N TYR A 333 -13.89 -2.41 11.84
CA TYR A 333 -13.11 -1.83 12.92
C TYR A 333 -13.96 -1.51 14.14
N GLN A 334 -15.12 -0.88 13.94
CA GLN A 334 -16.03 -0.54 15.03
C GLN A 334 -16.57 -1.78 15.75
N HIS A 335 -16.93 -2.83 15.01
CA HIS A 335 -17.34 -4.10 15.59
C HIS A 335 -16.22 -4.71 16.45
N ASN A 336 -15.00 -4.78 15.92
CA ASN A 336 -13.85 -5.29 16.66
C ASN A 336 -13.51 -4.45 17.90
N TYR A 337 -13.61 -3.12 17.80
CA TYR A 337 -13.38 -2.22 18.92
C TYR A 337 -14.37 -2.50 20.07
N LYS A 338 -15.68 -2.50 19.77
CA LYS A 338 -16.74 -2.78 20.75
C LYS A 338 -16.58 -4.17 21.38
N ARG A 339 -16.19 -5.18 20.59
CA ARG A 339 -15.96 -6.53 21.10
C ARG A 339 -14.82 -6.58 22.13
N LEU A 340 -13.73 -5.86 21.88
CA LEU A 340 -12.59 -5.79 22.79
C LEU A 340 -12.91 -5.00 24.07
N GLU A 341 -13.66 -3.90 23.93
CA GLU A 341 -14.11 -3.08 25.06
C GLU A 341 -15.05 -3.86 25.98
N ASN A 342 -16.03 -4.57 25.42
CA ASN A 342 -16.93 -5.45 26.18
C ASN A 342 -16.18 -6.58 26.90
N LYS A 343 -15.14 -7.13 26.26
CA LYS A 343 -14.32 -8.18 26.89
C LYS A 343 -13.55 -7.63 28.11
N LYS A 344 -12.94 -6.46 27.96
CA LYS A 344 -12.20 -5.78 29.04
C LYS A 344 -13.12 -5.45 30.22
N PHE A 345 -14.32 -4.94 29.94
CA PHE A 345 -15.32 -4.67 30.97
C PHE A 345 -15.70 -5.94 31.76
N LYS A 346 -15.95 -7.06 31.07
CA LYS A 346 -16.24 -8.35 31.73
C LYS A 346 -15.09 -8.84 32.62
N GLU A 347 -13.85 -8.74 32.15
CA GLU A 347 -12.65 -9.12 32.92
C GLU A 347 -12.49 -8.25 34.18
N GLU A 348 -12.72 -6.94 34.07
CA GLU A 348 -12.68 -6.01 35.21
C GLU A 348 -13.81 -6.28 36.23
N THR A 349 -15.00 -6.63 35.76
CA THR A 349 -16.14 -6.94 36.63
C THR A 349 -15.89 -8.24 37.43
N LEU A 350 -15.35 -9.27 36.78
CA LEU A 350 -15.02 -10.56 37.42
C LEU A 350 -13.95 -10.40 38.51
N LEU A 351 -12.89 -9.64 38.24
CA LEU A 351 -11.85 -9.35 39.23
C LEU A 351 -12.42 -8.60 40.45
N SER A 352 -13.31 -7.62 40.24
CA SER A 352 -13.96 -6.89 41.34
C SER A 352 -14.94 -7.72 42.18
N SER A 353 -15.42 -8.85 41.66
CA SER A 353 -16.30 -9.78 42.39
C SER A 353 -15.55 -10.89 43.14
N GLU A 354 -14.27 -11.13 42.83
CA GLU A 354 -13.42 -12.08 43.57
C GLU A 354 -12.72 -11.41 44.77
N ASP A 355 -12.60 -10.08 44.77
CA ASP A 355 -12.04 -9.27 45.86
C ASP A 355 -13.07 -8.86 46.94
N ASN A 356 -14.35 -9.23 46.78
CA ASN A 356 -15.45 -9.04 47.76
C ASN A 356 -15.96 -10.39 48.25
#